data_AF-G3WJ77-F1
#
_entry.id   AF-G3WJ77-F1
#
_cell.length_a   1.000
_cell.length_b   1.000
_cell.length_c   1.000
_cell.angle_alpha   90.00
_cell.angle_beta   90.00
_cell.angle_gamma   90.00
#
_symmetry.space_group_name_H-M   'P 1'
#
loop_
_entity.id
_entity.type
_entity.pdbx_description
1 polymer ?
#
loop_
_entity_poly.entity_id
_entity_poly.type
_entity_poly.pdbx_seq_one_letter_code
_entity_poly.pdbx_strand_id
1 'polypeptide(L)'
;MACQSSVSFSSLSSYGVASGWSTGPGSPGWNGCEGPSSSPSFSSRSLTSCGPRGTFQKVTVNPSLLVPLDIKVDPTIQQQKNQEKEELKTLNDKFASLIGKVQSLEQRNQLLQTRWSFLQEQESTSVDFSHMYEEYLNRLQQELRTVSQERGQLETNLMQMLEKVEEYKIKYEEEITKRTDMEFTFVQLKKDLDAECLRRTELEAKLQGLQSFVELMKTVYEQELQDLMAQVKDISVTVGMDSRCHIDLSGIVEEVKAQYDAIAAKSLEEAEAYSRSRLEERAARSAEFGNSLQNSRSEIADLNIQIQKLRSQILSLKSHCLHLEENIKTAEEQGELAFRDARAKLTQLEEALQKAKKDMAIQLRDYQELMNVKLALDIEIATYRKLVEGEECRMDSPSSAVVSTVQSRSRPVVSKSGLSKSPSRRRKNRGPVIKITEMSEKLISQESEATQ
;
A
#
# COMPACT_ATOMS: atom_id res chain seq x y z
N MET A 1 -36.74 52.48 10.49
CA MET A 1 -36.69 51.26 9.67
C MET A 1 -35.61 50.36 10.27
N ALA A 2 -35.81 49.68 11.40
CA ALA A 2 -36.73 48.56 11.65
C ALA A 2 -36.66 47.50 10.55
N CYS A 3 -35.88 46.44 10.79
CA CYS A 3 -36.40 45.07 10.90
C CYS A 3 -35.31 44.10 11.39
N GLN A 4 -35.64 43.44 12.50
CA GLN A 4 -35.00 42.25 13.05
C GLN A 4 -35.28 41.03 12.14
N SER A 5 -34.44 40.00 12.19
CA SER A 5 -34.91 38.61 12.21
C SER A 5 -33.80 37.62 12.55
N SER A 6 -33.90 37.11 13.77
CA SER A 6 -33.45 35.78 14.18
C SER A 6 -34.37 34.71 13.56
N VAL A 7 -33.81 33.61 13.05
CA VAL A 7 -34.57 32.35 12.90
C VAL A 7 -33.67 31.15 13.19
N SER A 8 -33.97 30.50 14.31
CA SER A 8 -33.57 29.14 14.66
C SER A 8 -34.45 28.15 13.89
N PHE A 9 -33.91 27.03 13.44
CA PHE A 9 -34.72 25.87 13.08
C PHE A 9 -34.18 24.60 13.74
N SER A 10 -35.00 24.09 14.66
CA SER A 10 -34.96 22.75 15.21
C SER A 10 -36.14 21.99 14.63
N SER A 11 -35.95 20.74 14.17
CA SER A 11 -37.04 19.78 14.01
C SER A 11 -36.62 18.37 14.44
N LEU A 12 -37.40 17.85 15.38
CA LEU A 12 -37.47 16.46 15.81
C LEU A 12 -38.24 15.58 14.81
N SER A 13 -37.92 14.29 14.77
CA SER A 13 -38.83 13.11 14.90
C SER A 13 -38.00 11.84 14.65
N SER A 14 -37.91 10.78 15.47
CA SER A 14 -38.83 9.99 16.30
C SER A 14 -39.50 8.79 15.57
N TYR A 15 -39.06 7.59 16.01
CA TYR A 15 -39.61 6.22 15.97
C TYR A 15 -39.93 5.46 14.65
N GLY A 16 -39.42 4.21 14.57
CA GLY A 16 -40.26 3.06 14.17
C GLY A 16 -39.66 1.93 13.30
N VAL A 17 -39.09 0.90 13.95
CA VAL A 17 -39.18 -0.57 13.71
C VAL A 17 -39.01 -1.22 12.30
N ALA A 18 -38.14 -2.26 12.27
CA ALA A 18 -38.32 -3.62 11.69
C ALA A 18 -37.42 -4.07 10.50
N SER A 19 -36.73 -5.22 10.74
CA SER A 19 -36.28 -6.30 9.80
C SER A 19 -35.27 -5.96 8.69
N GLY A 20 -34.23 -6.75 8.38
CA GLY A 20 -33.78 -8.07 8.86
C GLY A 20 -32.52 -8.55 8.09
N TRP A 21 -31.89 -9.62 8.62
CA TRP A 21 -30.93 -10.58 8.00
C TRP A 21 -29.54 -10.04 7.61
N SER A 22 -28.38 -10.70 7.77
CA SER A 22 -27.88 -11.93 8.43
C SER A 22 -26.33 -11.82 8.44
N THR A 23 -25.65 -11.95 9.59
CA THR A 23 -24.85 -13.11 10.08
C THR A 23 -23.68 -13.57 9.17
N GLY A 24 -22.42 -13.72 9.62
CA GLY A 24 -21.87 -13.69 10.99
C GLY A 24 -20.32 -13.70 11.03
N PRO A 25 -19.73 -13.76 12.23
CA PRO A 25 -18.75 -14.82 12.49
C PRO A 25 -18.82 -15.37 13.94
N GLY A 26 -18.22 -16.56 14.12
CA GLY A 26 -17.61 -16.99 15.39
C GLY A 26 -18.51 -17.75 16.37
N SER A 27 -18.19 -19.01 16.61
CA SER A 27 -18.71 -19.81 17.72
C SER A 27 -17.59 -20.08 18.75
N PRO A 28 -17.89 -19.93 20.05
CA PRO A 28 -17.45 -20.83 21.09
C PRO A 28 -18.65 -21.55 21.72
N GLY A 29 -18.40 -22.69 22.36
CA GLY A 29 -19.41 -23.67 22.73
C GLY A 29 -20.13 -23.50 24.08
N TRP A 30 -20.90 -24.56 24.37
CA TRP A 30 -21.53 -25.05 25.62
C TRP A 30 -23.08 -25.04 25.74
N ASN A 31 -23.56 -26.13 26.37
CA ASN A 31 -24.91 -26.49 26.87
C ASN A 31 -25.90 -27.05 25.83
N GLY A 32 -26.78 -28.02 26.10
CA GLY A 32 -27.12 -28.80 27.30
C GLY A 32 -28.48 -29.54 27.10
N CYS A 33 -28.64 -30.67 27.80
CA CYS A 33 -29.86 -31.29 28.37
C CYS A 33 -31.17 -31.58 27.59
N GLU A 34 -31.56 -32.86 27.68
CA GLU A 34 -32.90 -33.45 28.06
C GLU A 34 -34.08 -33.60 27.07
N GLY A 35 -34.30 -34.88 26.64
CA GLY A 35 -35.55 -35.69 26.64
C GLY A 35 -36.78 -35.30 25.77
N PRO A 36 -37.84 -36.15 25.59
CA PRO A 36 -38.07 -37.55 26.04
C PRO A 36 -38.72 -38.53 24.99
N SER A 37 -38.97 -39.79 25.42
CA SER A 37 -40.03 -40.77 24.99
C SER A 37 -39.99 -41.39 23.57
N SER A 38 -40.35 -42.66 23.26
CA SER A 38 -40.85 -43.83 23.99
C SER A 38 -41.02 -45.06 23.04
N SER A 39 -40.42 -46.21 23.40
CA SER A 39 -40.98 -47.60 23.46
C SER A 39 -41.59 -48.33 22.21
N PRO A 40 -41.76 -49.69 22.18
CA PRO A 40 -41.71 -50.65 23.31
C PRO A 40 -41.06 -52.06 23.12
N SER A 41 -40.76 -52.69 24.28
CA SER A 41 -40.88 -54.11 24.73
C SER A 41 -40.15 -55.25 23.99
N PHE A 42 -39.57 -56.27 24.65
CA PHE A 42 -40.15 -57.10 25.72
C PHE A 42 -39.10 -57.63 26.74
N SER A 43 -39.51 -57.71 28.02
CA SER A 43 -38.76 -58.22 29.17
C SER A 43 -39.11 -59.67 29.51
N SER A 44 -38.28 -60.34 30.33
CA SER A 44 -38.67 -61.15 31.51
C SER A 44 -37.40 -61.59 32.24
N ARG A 45 -37.00 -60.91 33.32
CA ARG A 45 -37.39 -61.09 34.73
C ARG A 45 -36.58 -62.17 35.46
N SER A 46 -35.81 -61.64 36.40
CA SER A 46 -35.17 -62.19 37.59
C SER A 46 -35.91 -63.31 38.31
N LEU A 47 -35.17 -64.03 39.17
CA LEU A 47 -35.46 -64.15 40.61
C LEU A 47 -34.29 -64.88 41.32
N THR A 48 -33.77 -64.26 42.40
CA THR A 48 -33.47 -64.80 43.77
C THR A 48 -32.99 -66.26 43.93
N SER A 49 -32.25 -66.70 44.96
CA SER A 49 -31.51 -66.19 46.13
C SER A 49 -31.12 -67.46 46.94
N CYS A 50 -30.20 -67.32 47.90
CA CYS A 50 -29.97 -68.22 49.05
C CYS A 50 -29.26 -69.58 48.83
N GLY A 51 -28.14 -69.76 49.57
CA GLY A 51 -27.58 -71.06 49.96
C GLY A 51 -28.39 -71.71 51.11
N PRO A 52 -27.79 -72.41 52.09
CA PRO A 52 -26.50 -73.11 52.19
C PRO A 52 -26.69 -74.60 52.60
N ARG A 53 -25.58 -75.32 52.90
CA ARG A 53 -25.48 -76.57 53.71
C ARG A 53 -26.41 -77.76 53.36
N GLY A 54 -25.79 -78.89 53.05
CA GLY A 54 -26.47 -80.19 53.03
C GLY A 54 -25.51 -81.35 52.83
N THR A 55 -24.82 -81.73 53.89
CA THR A 55 -24.29 -83.08 54.06
C THR A 55 -25.44 -84.08 53.94
N PHE A 56 -25.47 -84.89 52.88
CA PHE A 56 -26.40 -86.02 52.77
C PHE A 56 -25.62 -87.32 52.63
N GLN A 57 -25.45 -87.93 53.79
CA GLN A 57 -25.61 -89.34 54.13
C GLN A 57 -25.42 -90.38 53.01
N LYS A 58 -24.37 -91.19 53.21
CA LYS A 58 -24.25 -92.59 52.77
C LYS A 58 -25.60 -93.31 52.94
N VAL A 59 -26.31 -93.53 51.85
CA VAL A 59 -27.49 -94.40 51.82
C VAL A 59 -27.00 -95.84 51.73
N THR A 60 -27.14 -96.54 52.85
CA THR A 60 -26.97 -97.98 52.96
C THR A 60 -27.99 -98.66 52.06
N VAL A 61 -27.51 -99.34 51.01
CA VAL A 61 -28.32 -100.20 50.14
C VAL A 61 -28.83 -101.37 50.98
N ASN A 62 -30.15 -101.49 51.11
CA ASN A 62 -30.79 -102.64 51.74
C ASN A 62 -30.80 -103.78 50.69
N PRO A 63 -30.08 -104.91 50.89
CA PRO A 63 -29.86 -105.94 49.86
C PRO A 63 -31.09 -106.81 49.54
N SER A 64 -32.29 -106.39 49.96
CA SER A 64 -33.54 -107.15 49.81
C SER A 64 -34.54 -106.54 48.81
N LEU A 65 -34.16 -105.49 48.05
CA LEU A 65 -35.01 -104.83 47.06
C LEU A 65 -34.40 -104.75 45.64
N LEU A 66 -33.31 -105.50 45.38
CA LEU A 66 -32.77 -105.75 44.03
C LEU A 66 -33.22 -107.11 43.51
N VAL A 67 -34.54 -107.30 43.41
CA VAL A 67 -35.09 -108.37 42.57
C VAL A 67 -35.46 -107.71 41.24
N PRO A 68 -34.77 -108.04 40.13
CA PRO A 68 -35.24 -107.67 38.81
C PRO A 68 -36.68 -108.18 38.67
N LEU A 69 -37.64 -107.26 38.60
CA LEU A 69 -38.96 -107.60 38.10
C LEU A 69 -38.78 -107.94 36.63
N ASP A 70 -38.77 -109.25 36.35
CA ASP A 70 -38.76 -109.86 35.03
C ASP A 70 -40.09 -109.52 34.32
N ILE A 71 -40.22 -108.25 33.93
CA ILE A 71 -41.22 -107.83 32.96
C ILE A 71 -40.65 -108.35 31.65
N LYS A 72 -41.21 -109.47 31.18
CA LYS A 72 -41.11 -109.91 29.79
C LYS A 72 -41.63 -108.77 28.91
N VAL A 73 -40.76 -107.82 28.61
CA VAL A 73 -40.96 -106.80 27.59
C VAL A 73 -41.08 -107.58 26.29
N ASP A 74 -42.24 -107.46 25.68
CA ASP A 74 -42.59 -108.05 24.40
C ASP A 74 -41.41 -107.87 23.41
N PRO A 75 -40.85 -108.96 22.82
CA PRO A 75 -39.68 -108.87 21.93
C PRO A 75 -39.91 -107.92 20.74
N THR A 76 -41.17 -107.63 20.42
CA THR A 76 -41.57 -106.66 19.38
C THR A 76 -41.28 -105.20 19.78
N ILE A 77 -41.50 -104.80 21.05
CA ILE A 77 -41.29 -103.42 21.53
C ILE A 77 -39.80 -103.12 21.71
N GLN A 78 -39.01 -104.11 22.13
CA GLN A 78 -37.55 -103.95 22.26
C GLN A 78 -36.88 -103.81 20.89
N GLN A 79 -37.38 -104.53 19.87
CA GLN A 79 -36.92 -104.40 18.51
C GLN A 79 -37.27 -103.03 17.92
N GLN A 80 -38.49 -102.52 18.15
CA GLN A 80 -38.88 -101.17 17.70
C GLN A 80 -38.04 -100.07 18.38
N LYS A 81 -37.79 -100.16 19.69
CA LYS A 81 -36.90 -99.19 20.38
C LYS A 81 -35.46 -99.26 19.91
N ASN A 82 -34.96 -100.45 19.54
CA ASN A 82 -33.63 -100.59 18.95
C ASN A 82 -33.59 -100.00 17.52
N GLN A 83 -34.64 -100.21 16.73
CA GLN A 83 -34.83 -99.61 15.40
C GLN A 83 -34.85 -98.07 15.49
N GLU A 84 -35.68 -97.50 16.38
CA GLU A 84 -35.75 -96.05 16.63
C GLU A 84 -34.40 -95.51 17.14
N LYS A 85 -33.67 -96.26 17.96
CA LYS A 85 -32.34 -95.88 18.42
C LYS A 85 -31.31 -95.89 17.29
N GLU A 86 -31.38 -96.82 16.34
CA GLU A 86 -30.53 -96.85 15.15
C GLU A 86 -30.88 -95.73 14.17
N GLU A 87 -32.16 -95.40 14.00
CA GLU A 87 -32.61 -94.24 13.22
C GLU A 87 -32.14 -92.92 13.87
N LEU A 88 -32.27 -92.79 15.19
CA LEU A 88 -31.73 -91.65 15.93
C LEU A 88 -30.21 -91.58 15.84
N LYS A 89 -29.50 -92.71 15.83
CA LYS A 89 -28.04 -92.74 15.67
C LYS A 89 -27.63 -92.31 14.27
N THR A 90 -28.26 -92.85 13.22
CA THR A 90 -27.97 -92.44 11.83
C THR A 90 -28.35 -90.98 11.57
N LEU A 91 -29.40 -90.47 12.22
CA LEU A 91 -29.77 -89.06 12.16
C LEU A 91 -28.76 -88.19 12.92
N ASN A 92 -28.29 -88.64 14.09
CA ASN A 92 -27.25 -87.95 14.86
C ASN A 92 -25.91 -87.93 14.10
N ASP A 93 -25.51 -89.03 13.47
CA ASP A 93 -24.32 -89.10 12.61
C ASP A 93 -24.44 -88.14 11.42
N LYS A 94 -25.64 -88.00 10.84
CA LYS A 94 -25.93 -86.97 9.82
C LYS A 94 -25.84 -85.56 10.39
N PHE A 95 -26.37 -85.29 11.58
CA PHE A 95 -26.23 -83.98 12.25
C PHE A 95 -24.77 -83.66 12.57
N ALA A 96 -23.99 -84.62 13.07
CA ALA A 96 -22.56 -84.45 13.30
C ALA A 96 -21.81 -84.13 11.99
N SER A 97 -22.16 -84.77 10.88
CA SER A 97 -21.58 -84.47 9.57
C SER A 97 -21.95 -83.05 9.07
N LEU A 98 -23.19 -82.60 9.32
CA LEU A 98 -23.64 -81.26 8.97
C LEU A 98 -22.97 -80.19 9.84
N ILE A 99 -22.83 -80.45 11.15
CA ILE A 99 -22.10 -79.58 12.07
C ILE A 99 -20.64 -79.45 11.63
N GLY A 100 -19.98 -80.55 11.28
CA GLY A 100 -18.61 -80.52 10.76
C GLY A 100 -18.50 -79.73 9.46
N LYS A 101 -19.51 -79.84 8.57
CA LYS A 101 -19.55 -79.06 7.33
C LYS A 101 -19.76 -77.57 7.57
N VAL A 102 -20.65 -77.20 8.49
CA VAL A 102 -20.86 -75.80 8.90
C VAL A 102 -19.58 -75.21 9.49
N GLN A 103 -18.88 -75.92 10.38
CA GLN A 103 -17.61 -75.46 10.94
C GLN A 103 -16.53 -75.27 9.87
N SER A 104 -16.42 -76.20 8.91
CA SER A 104 -15.47 -76.06 7.80
C SER A 104 -15.78 -74.85 6.90
N LEU A 105 -17.07 -74.55 6.71
CA LEU A 105 -17.52 -73.39 5.95
C LEU A 105 -17.31 -72.09 6.73
N GLU A 106 -17.52 -72.09 8.05
CA GLU A 106 -17.23 -70.96 8.93
C GLU A 106 -15.74 -70.63 8.94
N GLN A 107 -14.87 -71.63 9.08
CA GLN A 107 -13.42 -71.44 9.00
C GLN A 107 -13.00 -70.89 7.62
N ARG A 108 -13.58 -71.42 6.54
CA ARG A 108 -13.33 -70.90 5.19
C ARG A 108 -13.82 -69.46 5.03
N ASN A 109 -14.98 -69.12 5.59
CA ASN A 109 -15.50 -67.74 5.56
C ASN A 109 -14.62 -66.80 6.38
N GLN A 110 -14.12 -67.21 7.54
CA GLN A 110 -13.18 -66.40 8.32
C GLN A 110 -11.87 -66.14 7.56
N LEU A 111 -11.34 -67.16 6.86
CA LEU A 111 -10.17 -67.00 6.00
C LEU A 111 -10.44 -66.08 4.81
N LEU A 112 -11.63 -66.20 4.19
CA LEU A 112 -12.01 -65.30 3.10
C LEU A 112 -12.19 -63.86 3.59
N GLN A 113 -12.72 -63.67 4.80
CA GLN A 113 -12.94 -62.35 5.38
C GLN A 113 -11.63 -61.68 5.77
N THR A 114 -10.66 -62.41 6.32
CA THR A 114 -9.31 -61.90 6.59
C THR A 114 -8.52 -61.61 5.30
N ARG A 115 -8.68 -62.45 4.28
CA ARG A 115 -8.09 -62.17 2.96
C ARG A 115 -8.73 -60.95 2.29
N TRP A 116 -10.03 -60.78 2.43
CA TRP A 116 -10.76 -59.61 1.94
C TRP A 116 -10.30 -58.33 2.64
N SER A 117 -10.21 -58.33 3.97
CA SER A 117 -9.73 -57.15 4.71
C SER A 117 -8.30 -56.77 4.33
N PHE A 118 -7.42 -57.75 4.15
CA PHE A 118 -6.03 -57.51 3.74
C PHE A 118 -5.93 -56.90 2.33
N LEU A 119 -6.72 -57.42 1.36
CA LEU A 119 -6.75 -56.86 0.01
C LEU A 119 -7.32 -55.45 -0.01
N GLN A 120 -8.35 -55.18 0.80
CA GLN A 120 -8.96 -53.86 0.92
C GLN A 120 -7.99 -52.84 1.54
N GLU A 121 -7.20 -53.22 2.55
CA GLU A 121 -6.12 -52.40 3.09
C GLU A 121 -5.02 -52.16 2.04
N GLN A 122 -4.66 -53.16 1.24
CA GLN A 122 -3.65 -52.99 0.19
C GLN A 122 -4.14 -52.06 -0.94
N GLU A 123 -5.40 -52.15 -1.35
CA GLU A 123 -5.99 -51.29 -2.38
C GLU A 123 -6.14 -49.84 -1.89
N SER A 124 -6.29 -49.62 -0.57
CA SER A 124 -6.27 -48.28 0.04
C SER A 124 -4.90 -47.59 0.01
N THR A 125 -3.83 -48.31 -0.33
CA THR A 125 -2.48 -47.75 -0.56
C THR A 125 -2.23 -47.34 -2.01
N SER A 126 -3.28 -47.04 -2.79
CA SER A 126 -3.11 -46.33 -4.05
C SER A 126 -2.49 -44.96 -3.73
N VAL A 127 -1.21 -44.78 -4.08
CA VAL A 127 -0.45 -43.54 -3.85
C VAL A 127 -1.31 -42.32 -4.18
N ASP A 128 -1.43 -41.40 -3.23
CA ASP A 128 -2.38 -40.29 -3.25
C ASP A 128 -1.94 -39.19 -4.25
N PHE A 129 -1.96 -39.53 -5.54
CA PHE A 129 -1.64 -38.61 -6.62
C PHE A 129 -2.56 -37.39 -6.62
N SER A 130 -3.79 -37.54 -6.10
CA SER A 130 -4.74 -36.45 -5.93
C SER A 130 -4.16 -35.36 -5.04
N HIS A 131 -3.60 -35.73 -3.88
CA HIS A 131 -2.96 -34.78 -2.96
C HIS A 131 -1.76 -34.08 -3.59
N MET A 132 -0.91 -34.80 -4.34
CA MET A 132 0.24 -34.20 -5.03
C MET A 132 -0.18 -33.21 -6.14
N TYR A 133 -1.24 -33.53 -6.89
CA TYR A 133 -1.80 -32.61 -7.88
C TYR A 133 -2.45 -31.41 -7.22
N GLU A 134 -3.14 -31.59 -6.10
CA GLU A 134 -3.75 -30.52 -5.32
C GLU A 134 -2.70 -29.57 -4.75
N GLU A 135 -1.61 -30.08 -4.19
CA GLU A 135 -0.45 -29.27 -3.76
C GLU A 135 0.18 -28.49 -4.92
N TYR A 136 0.38 -29.11 -6.07
CA TYR A 136 0.93 -28.44 -7.26
C TYR A 136 -0.02 -27.36 -7.78
N LEU A 137 -1.33 -27.64 -7.81
CA LEU A 137 -2.36 -26.68 -8.20
C LEU A 137 -2.41 -25.50 -7.23
N ASN A 138 -2.33 -25.77 -5.92
CA ASN A 138 -2.29 -24.76 -4.87
C ASN A 138 -1.04 -23.88 -4.98
N ARG A 139 0.13 -24.47 -5.30
CA ARG A 139 1.36 -23.71 -5.55
C ARG A 139 1.22 -22.79 -6.75
N LEU A 140 0.70 -23.30 -7.88
CA LEU A 140 0.46 -22.47 -9.07
C LEU A 140 -0.56 -21.35 -8.80
N GLN A 141 -1.62 -21.64 -8.04
CA GLN A 141 -2.58 -20.62 -7.64
C GLN A 141 -1.93 -19.56 -6.74
N GLN A 142 -1.04 -19.95 -5.83
CA GLN A 142 -0.30 -19.02 -5.00
C GLN A 142 0.64 -18.15 -5.84
N GLU A 143 1.39 -18.73 -6.77
CA GLU A 143 2.23 -17.99 -7.72
C GLU A 143 1.40 -16.99 -8.54
N LEU A 144 0.24 -17.41 -9.05
CA LEU A 144 -0.68 -16.51 -9.78
C LEU A 144 -1.18 -15.36 -8.89
N ARG A 145 -1.51 -15.62 -7.62
CA ARG A 145 -1.91 -14.58 -6.66
C ARG A 145 -0.77 -13.58 -6.42
N THR A 146 0.46 -14.07 -6.24
CA THR A 146 1.62 -13.19 -6.03
C THR A 146 1.88 -12.30 -7.25
N VAL A 147 1.88 -12.88 -8.45
CA VAL A 147 2.06 -12.12 -9.70
C VAL A 147 0.91 -11.12 -9.91
N SER A 148 -0.34 -11.50 -9.58
CA SER A 148 -1.47 -10.58 -9.67
C SER A 148 -1.37 -9.42 -8.67
N GLN A 149 -0.83 -9.66 -7.48
CA GLN A 149 -0.60 -8.63 -6.47
C GLN A 149 0.52 -7.68 -6.91
N GLU A 150 1.65 -8.21 -7.39
CA GLU A 150 2.75 -7.42 -7.94
C GLU A 150 2.30 -6.58 -9.13
N ARG A 151 1.49 -7.15 -10.03
CA ARG A 151 0.88 -6.40 -11.14
C ARG A 151 0.02 -5.25 -10.62
N GLY A 152 -0.84 -5.49 -9.64
CA GLY A 152 -1.66 -4.43 -9.04
C GLY A 152 -0.80 -3.32 -8.40
N GLN A 153 0.28 -3.69 -7.70
CA GLN A 153 1.22 -2.72 -7.13
C GLN A 153 1.91 -1.89 -8.23
N LEU A 154 2.39 -2.53 -9.29
CA LEU A 154 3.00 -1.84 -10.44
C LEU A 154 1.99 -0.92 -11.15
N GLU A 155 0.74 -1.34 -11.31
CA GLU A 155 -0.34 -0.50 -11.87
C GLU A 155 -0.59 0.73 -10.98
N THR A 156 -0.64 0.58 -9.66
CA THR A 156 -0.79 1.73 -8.75
C THR A 156 0.41 2.68 -8.79
N ASN A 157 1.64 2.15 -8.84
CA ASN A 157 2.85 2.95 -8.96
C ASN A 157 2.90 3.70 -10.30
N LEU A 158 2.47 3.06 -11.38
CA LEU A 158 2.36 3.69 -12.70
C LEU A 158 1.34 4.83 -12.66
N MET A 159 0.16 4.62 -12.08
CA MET A 159 -0.86 5.66 -11.94
C MET A 159 -0.34 6.85 -11.12
N GLN A 160 0.31 6.60 -9.98
CA GLN A 160 0.93 7.66 -9.17
C GLN A 160 2.02 8.43 -9.92
N MET A 161 2.84 7.75 -10.73
CA MET A 161 3.86 8.41 -11.54
C MET A 161 3.23 9.26 -12.65
N LEU A 162 2.18 8.76 -13.30
CA LEU A 162 1.44 9.50 -14.32
C LEU A 162 0.76 10.74 -13.74
N GLU A 163 0.15 10.63 -12.56
CA GLU A 163 -0.44 11.75 -11.83
C GLU A 163 0.61 12.83 -11.54
N LYS A 164 1.77 12.46 -11.01
CA LYS A 164 2.88 13.41 -10.78
C LYS A 164 3.35 14.08 -12.07
N VAL A 165 3.47 13.33 -13.17
CA VAL A 165 3.86 13.88 -14.46
C VAL A 165 2.82 14.91 -14.94
N GLU A 166 1.52 14.62 -14.81
CA GLU A 166 0.48 15.58 -15.19
C GLU A 166 0.48 16.81 -14.26
N GLU A 167 0.68 16.63 -12.96
CA GLU A 167 0.85 17.76 -12.03
C GLU A 167 2.03 18.66 -12.41
N TYR A 168 3.18 18.07 -12.76
CA TYR A 168 4.34 18.85 -13.21
C TYR A 168 4.05 19.54 -14.54
N LYS A 169 3.39 18.87 -15.48
CA LYS A 169 2.98 19.48 -16.75
C LYS A 169 2.08 20.69 -16.53
N ILE A 170 1.07 20.59 -15.67
CA ILE A 170 0.19 21.72 -15.30
C ILE A 170 1.02 22.86 -14.70
N LYS A 171 1.92 22.57 -13.75
CA LYS A 171 2.82 23.58 -13.15
C LYS A 171 3.71 24.26 -14.19
N TYR A 172 4.22 23.51 -15.17
CA TYR A 172 5.02 24.07 -16.26
C TYR A 172 4.18 24.98 -17.17
N GLU A 173 2.95 24.59 -17.51
CA GLU A 173 2.03 25.41 -18.30
C GLU A 173 1.65 26.71 -17.54
N GLU A 174 1.41 26.63 -16.23
CA GLU A 174 1.19 27.79 -15.38
C GLU A 174 2.42 28.72 -15.32
N GLU A 175 3.62 28.16 -15.22
CA GLU A 175 4.84 28.98 -15.17
C GLU A 175 5.14 29.65 -16.51
N ILE A 176 4.84 28.98 -17.62
CA ILE A 176 4.90 29.58 -18.96
C ILE A 176 3.91 30.74 -19.08
N THR A 177 2.66 30.56 -18.65
CA THR A 177 1.66 31.64 -18.72
C THR A 177 2.02 32.83 -17.84
N LYS A 178 2.47 32.61 -16.60
CA LYS A 178 3.00 33.68 -15.74
C LYS A 178 4.19 34.40 -16.35
N ARG A 179 5.13 33.66 -16.95
CA ARG A 179 6.27 34.24 -17.66
C ARG A 179 5.79 35.12 -18.82
N THR A 180 4.84 34.66 -19.63
CA THR A 180 4.31 35.47 -20.74
C THR A 180 3.61 36.73 -20.26
N ASP A 181 2.89 36.68 -19.14
CA ASP A 181 2.23 37.86 -18.55
C ASP A 181 3.27 38.87 -18.01
N MET A 182 4.32 38.38 -17.36
CA MET A 182 5.44 39.21 -16.91
C MET A 182 6.22 39.82 -18.08
N GLU A 183 6.46 39.05 -19.15
CA GLU A 183 7.08 39.57 -20.38
C GLU A 183 6.19 40.62 -21.06
N PHE A 184 4.87 40.41 -21.11
CA PHE A 184 3.92 41.39 -21.64
C PHE A 184 3.96 42.71 -20.85
N THR A 185 3.87 42.64 -19.53
CA THR A 185 3.94 43.83 -18.66
C THR A 185 5.30 44.53 -18.75
N PHE A 186 6.40 43.78 -18.85
CA PHE A 186 7.73 44.33 -19.08
C PHE A 186 7.82 45.09 -20.41
N VAL A 187 7.30 44.52 -21.50
CA VAL A 187 7.26 45.19 -22.80
C VAL A 187 6.41 46.46 -22.76
N GLN A 188 5.30 46.45 -22.03
CA GLN A 188 4.46 47.63 -21.85
C GLN A 188 5.19 48.72 -21.07
N LEU A 189 5.80 48.39 -19.92
CA LEU A 189 6.60 49.33 -19.13
C LEU A 189 7.78 49.90 -19.92
N LYS A 190 8.40 49.11 -20.79
CA LYS A 190 9.46 49.58 -21.67
C LYS A 190 8.94 50.63 -22.66
N LYS A 191 7.78 50.41 -23.28
CA LYS A 191 7.14 51.40 -24.17
C LYS A 191 6.81 52.69 -23.42
N ASP A 192 6.28 52.58 -22.20
CA ASP A 192 5.93 53.74 -21.38
C ASP A 192 7.20 54.53 -20.97
N LEU A 193 8.29 53.83 -20.62
CA LEU A 193 9.59 54.44 -20.36
C LEU A 193 10.16 55.15 -21.59
N ASP A 194 10.09 54.52 -22.76
CA ASP A 194 10.54 55.13 -24.02
C ASP A 194 9.71 56.40 -24.33
N ALA A 195 8.40 56.37 -24.12
CA ALA A 195 7.52 57.54 -24.29
C ALA A 195 7.85 58.67 -23.31
N GLU A 196 8.08 58.38 -22.04
CA GLU A 196 8.50 59.39 -21.05
C GLU A 196 9.90 59.92 -21.34
N CYS A 197 10.81 59.09 -21.87
CA CYS A 197 12.14 59.53 -22.30
C CYS A 197 12.04 60.53 -23.45
N LEU A 198 11.20 60.25 -24.46
CA LEU A 198 10.92 61.18 -25.55
C LEU A 198 10.34 62.51 -25.01
N ARG A 199 9.32 62.44 -24.16
CA ARG A 199 8.71 63.64 -23.54
C ARG A 199 9.73 64.46 -22.74
N ARG A 200 10.62 63.79 -22.00
CA ARG A 200 11.72 64.45 -21.28
C ARG A 200 12.65 65.18 -22.24
N THR A 201 13.10 64.51 -23.31
CA THR A 201 14.00 65.15 -24.30
C THR A 201 13.35 66.34 -25.01
N GLU A 202 12.05 66.30 -25.28
CA GLU A 202 11.30 67.44 -25.82
C GLU A 202 11.24 68.62 -24.85
N LEU A 203 11.02 68.35 -23.56
CA LEU A 203 11.03 69.38 -22.52
C LEU A 203 12.43 69.97 -22.31
N GLU A 204 13.47 69.14 -22.33
CA GLU A 204 14.87 69.59 -22.27
C GLU A 204 15.19 70.52 -23.45
N ALA A 205 14.75 70.18 -24.68
CA ALA A 205 14.93 71.03 -25.85
C ALA A 205 14.18 72.38 -25.73
N LYS A 206 12.94 72.37 -25.22
CA LYS A 206 12.16 73.61 -24.96
C LYS A 206 12.83 74.48 -23.90
N LEU A 207 13.35 73.86 -22.85
CA LEU A 207 14.06 74.56 -21.77
C LEU A 207 15.35 75.20 -22.28
N GLN A 208 16.14 74.47 -23.09
CA GLN A 208 17.32 75.02 -23.74
C GLN A 208 16.97 76.18 -24.70
N GLY A 209 15.88 76.05 -25.46
CA GLY A 209 15.36 77.13 -26.30
C GLY A 209 15.02 78.38 -25.49
N LEU A 210 14.28 78.24 -24.39
CA LEU A 210 13.94 79.35 -23.49
C LEU A 210 15.18 79.97 -22.84
N GLN A 211 16.18 79.16 -22.44
CA GLN A 211 17.45 79.67 -21.92
C GLN A 211 18.18 80.53 -22.94
N SER A 212 18.31 80.04 -24.18
CA SER A 212 18.93 80.81 -25.27
C SER A 212 18.19 82.11 -25.58
N PHE A 213 16.85 82.11 -25.48
CA PHE A 213 16.03 83.33 -25.65
C PHE A 213 16.27 84.34 -24.51
N VAL A 214 16.35 83.88 -23.26
CA VAL A 214 16.65 84.75 -22.12
C VAL A 214 18.06 85.35 -22.25
N GLU A 215 19.04 84.56 -22.67
CA GLU A 215 20.40 85.04 -22.95
C GLU A 215 20.40 86.09 -24.06
N LEU A 216 19.68 85.86 -25.16
CA LEU A 216 19.51 86.83 -26.23
C LEU A 216 18.90 88.14 -25.71
N MET A 217 17.79 88.08 -24.96
CA MET A 217 17.14 89.27 -24.41
C MET A 217 18.05 90.03 -23.47
N LYS A 218 18.85 89.34 -22.63
CA LYS A 218 19.86 90.00 -21.79
C LYS A 218 20.89 90.77 -22.63
N THR A 219 21.42 90.13 -23.68
CA THR A 219 22.40 90.80 -24.57
C THR A 219 21.80 92.01 -25.27
N VAL A 220 20.55 91.94 -25.75
CA VAL A 220 19.85 93.06 -26.36
C VAL A 220 19.67 94.22 -25.38
N TYR A 221 19.18 93.93 -24.17
CA TYR A 221 18.99 94.97 -23.15
C TYR A 221 20.30 95.61 -22.68
N GLU A 222 21.38 94.83 -22.56
CA GLU A 222 22.71 95.38 -22.27
C GLU A 222 23.17 96.35 -23.36
N GLN A 223 22.86 96.05 -24.63
CA GLN A 223 23.19 96.92 -25.76
C GLN A 223 22.32 98.18 -25.79
N GLU A 224 21.01 98.07 -25.60
CA GLU A 224 20.11 99.22 -25.52
C GLU A 224 20.47 100.15 -24.35
N LEU A 225 20.84 99.60 -23.19
CA LEU A 225 21.31 100.37 -22.04
C LEU A 225 22.58 101.16 -22.38
N GLN A 226 23.51 100.57 -23.12
CA GLN A 226 24.71 101.25 -23.59
C GLN A 226 24.36 102.40 -24.56
N ASP A 227 23.43 102.18 -25.48
CA ASP A 227 22.96 103.19 -26.43
C ASP A 227 22.21 104.34 -25.75
N LEU A 228 21.31 104.05 -24.79
CA LEU A 228 20.62 105.09 -24.02
C LEU A 228 21.58 105.88 -23.13
N MET A 229 22.55 105.21 -22.49
CA MET A 229 23.61 105.92 -21.76
C MET A 229 24.43 106.86 -22.65
N ALA A 230 24.55 106.56 -23.94
CA ALA A 230 25.15 107.46 -24.91
C ALA A 230 24.23 108.65 -25.23
N GLN A 231 22.94 108.42 -25.49
CA GLN A 231 21.97 109.49 -25.80
C GLN A 231 21.69 110.45 -24.62
N VAL A 232 21.61 109.97 -23.38
CA VAL A 232 21.36 110.83 -22.21
C VAL A 232 22.51 111.82 -21.98
N LYS A 233 23.74 111.46 -22.38
CA LYS A 233 24.87 112.40 -22.36
C LYS A 233 24.70 113.53 -23.39
N ASP A 234 23.87 113.35 -24.42
CA ASP A 234 23.66 114.33 -25.50
C ASP A 234 22.45 115.26 -25.28
N ILE A 235 21.49 114.91 -24.41
CA ILE A 235 20.22 115.65 -24.23
C ILE A 235 20.07 116.14 -22.78
N SER A 236 20.88 117.11 -22.36
CA SER A 236 20.62 117.91 -21.16
C SER A 236 20.32 119.36 -21.55
N VAL A 237 19.08 119.65 -21.94
CA VAL A 237 18.59 121.02 -22.17
C VAL A 237 17.22 121.17 -21.50
N THR A 238 17.16 122.07 -20.51
CA THR A 238 15.98 122.40 -19.72
C THR A 238 15.16 123.49 -20.41
N VAL A 239 13.86 123.24 -20.65
CA VAL A 239 12.91 124.27 -21.07
C VAL A 239 11.66 124.16 -20.20
N GLY A 240 11.44 125.18 -19.37
CA GLY A 240 10.17 125.41 -18.68
C GLY A 240 9.23 126.22 -19.56
N MET A 241 7.95 125.88 -19.55
CA MET A 241 6.92 126.65 -20.25
C MET A 241 5.72 126.90 -19.33
N ASP A 242 5.42 128.19 -19.14
CA ASP A 242 4.30 128.70 -18.34
C ASP A 242 3.00 128.72 -19.16
N SER A 243 1.89 128.38 -18.50
CA SER A 243 0.53 128.33 -19.05
C SER A 243 -0.28 129.56 -18.63
N ARG A 244 -1.02 130.19 -19.55
CA ARG A 244 -2.12 131.12 -19.19
C ARG A 244 -3.31 130.97 -20.15
N CYS A 245 -4.26 130.10 -19.77
CA CYS A 245 -5.64 130.13 -20.25
C CYS A 245 -6.57 130.10 -19.03
N HIS A 246 -7.41 131.12 -18.89
CA HIS A 246 -8.43 131.18 -17.84
C HIS A 246 -9.59 130.28 -18.23
N ILE A 247 -9.53 129.05 -17.73
CA ILE A 247 -10.59 128.04 -17.76
C ILE A 247 -11.34 128.17 -16.42
N ASP A 248 -12.66 128.00 -16.38
CA ASP A 248 -13.39 127.90 -15.11
C ASP A 248 -12.94 126.65 -14.36
N LEU A 249 -11.90 126.85 -13.56
CA LEU A 249 -11.17 125.80 -12.90
C LEU A 249 -12.02 125.15 -11.82
N SER A 250 -12.95 125.87 -11.19
CA SER A 250 -13.67 125.33 -10.02
C SER A 250 -14.64 124.21 -10.38
N GLY A 251 -15.49 124.38 -11.40
CA GLY A 251 -16.49 123.36 -11.78
C GLY A 251 -15.85 122.12 -12.41
N ILE A 252 -14.86 122.33 -13.27
CA ILE A 252 -14.09 121.24 -13.87
C ILE A 252 -13.28 120.52 -12.79
N VAL A 253 -12.70 121.22 -11.82
CA VAL A 253 -11.98 120.59 -10.70
C VAL A 253 -12.92 119.79 -9.81
N GLU A 254 -14.14 120.25 -9.53
CA GLU A 254 -15.12 119.48 -8.76
C GLU A 254 -15.62 118.23 -9.49
N GLU A 255 -15.94 118.32 -10.78
CA GLU A 255 -16.35 117.15 -11.57
C GLU A 255 -15.21 116.15 -11.79
N VAL A 256 -14.00 116.65 -12.06
CA VAL A 256 -12.79 115.82 -12.14
C VAL A 256 -12.52 115.16 -10.79
N LYS A 257 -12.66 115.87 -9.66
CA LYS A 257 -12.57 115.28 -8.31
C LYS A 257 -13.60 114.17 -8.10
N ALA A 258 -14.87 114.40 -8.44
CA ALA A 258 -15.91 113.40 -8.30
C ALA A 258 -15.65 112.14 -9.16
N GLN A 259 -15.12 112.31 -10.38
CA GLN A 259 -14.70 111.18 -11.21
C GLN A 259 -13.49 110.45 -10.62
N TYR A 260 -12.49 111.16 -10.10
CA TYR A 260 -11.35 110.54 -9.41
C TYR A 260 -11.79 109.78 -8.15
N ASP A 261 -12.70 110.34 -7.36
CA ASP A 261 -13.23 109.70 -6.16
C ASP A 261 -14.01 108.43 -6.52
N ALA A 262 -14.80 108.45 -7.61
CA ALA A 262 -15.51 107.28 -8.11
C ALA A 262 -14.56 106.20 -8.66
N ILE A 263 -13.50 106.60 -9.38
CA ILE A 263 -12.48 105.67 -9.89
C ILE A 263 -11.66 105.09 -8.73
N ALA A 264 -11.30 105.90 -7.74
CA ALA A 264 -10.59 105.46 -6.55
C ALA A 264 -11.43 104.47 -5.72
N ALA A 265 -12.73 104.74 -5.55
CA ALA A 265 -13.65 103.83 -4.89
C ALA A 265 -13.78 102.49 -5.62
N LYS A 266 -13.96 102.50 -6.95
CA LYS A 266 -13.99 101.28 -7.77
C LYS A 266 -12.66 100.52 -7.71
N SER A 267 -11.54 101.22 -7.82
CA SER A 267 -10.21 100.59 -7.74
C SER A 267 -9.97 99.95 -6.38
N LEU A 268 -10.47 100.54 -5.29
CA LEU A 268 -10.41 99.94 -3.96
C LEU A 268 -11.26 98.68 -3.89
N GLU A 269 -12.50 98.74 -4.37
CA GLU A 269 -13.41 97.58 -4.39
C GLU A 269 -12.86 96.42 -5.25
N GLU A 270 -12.32 96.72 -6.42
CA GLU A 270 -11.66 95.73 -7.30
C GLU A 270 -10.40 95.15 -6.64
N ALA A 271 -9.57 95.97 -5.99
CA ALA A 271 -8.38 95.50 -5.27
C ALA A 271 -8.74 94.61 -4.06
N GLU A 272 -9.80 94.96 -3.33
CA GLU A 272 -10.33 94.15 -2.24
C GLU A 272 -10.92 92.84 -2.76
N ALA A 273 -11.72 92.87 -3.83
CA ALA A 273 -12.30 91.68 -4.44
C ALA A 273 -11.20 90.73 -4.98
N TYR A 274 -10.17 91.29 -5.63
CA TYR A 274 -9.00 90.54 -6.10
C TYR A 274 -8.23 89.91 -4.92
N SER A 275 -8.02 90.67 -3.84
CA SER A 275 -7.34 90.18 -2.65
C SER A 275 -8.15 89.08 -1.94
N ARG A 276 -9.48 89.25 -1.81
CA ARG A 276 -10.39 88.21 -1.26
C ARG A 276 -10.34 86.94 -2.10
N SER A 277 -10.49 87.06 -3.42
CA SER A 277 -10.42 85.92 -4.34
C SER A 277 -9.09 85.17 -4.25
N ARG A 278 -7.96 85.89 -4.16
CA ARG A 278 -6.63 85.27 -3.96
C ARG A 278 -6.49 84.57 -2.61
N LEU A 279 -7.09 85.10 -1.54
CA LEU A 279 -7.09 84.45 -0.23
C LEU A 279 -7.94 83.18 -0.24
N GLU A 280 -9.12 83.22 -0.86
CA GLU A 280 -10.00 82.06 -1.03
C GLU A 280 -9.33 80.97 -1.87
N GLU A 281 -8.70 81.33 -2.99
CA GLU A 281 -7.98 80.39 -3.84
C GLU A 281 -6.80 79.74 -3.08
N ARG A 282 -6.03 80.52 -2.32
CA ARG A 282 -4.94 79.98 -1.49
C ARG A 282 -5.48 79.08 -0.37
N ALA A 283 -6.60 79.43 0.24
CA ALA A 283 -7.25 78.62 1.26
C ALA A 283 -7.77 77.30 0.68
N ALA A 284 -8.40 77.32 -0.49
CA ALA A 284 -8.87 76.13 -1.20
C ALA A 284 -7.71 75.20 -1.55
N ARG A 285 -6.63 75.72 -2.15
CA ARG A 285 -5.42 74.93 -2.44
C ARG A 285 -4.80 74.34 -1.17
N SER A 286 -4.73 75.12 -0.09
CA SER A 286 -4.22 74.62 1.20
C SER A 286 -5.08 73.49 1.76
N ALA A 287 -6.41 73.56 1.60
CA ALA A 287 -7.33 72.50 2.01
C ALA A 287 -7.15 71.24 1.15
N GLU A 288 -7.01 71.40 -0.17
CA GLU A 288 -6.71 70.30 -1.10
C GLU A 288 -5.40 69.60 -0.76
N PHE A 289 -4.32 70.36 -0.51
CA PHE A 289 -3.04 69.79 -0.08
C PHE A 289 -3.16 69.10 1.29
N GLY A 290 -3.90 69.67 2.23
CA GLY A 290 -4.18 69.05 3.52
C GLY A 290 -4.92 67.71 3.38
N ASN A 291 -5.95 67.67 2.54
CA ASN A 291 -6.70 66.45 2.23
C ASN A 291 -5.82 65.40 1.54
N SER A 292 -5.03 65.80 0.55
CA SER A 292 -4.10 64.89 -0.14
C SER A 292 -3.08 64.30 0.83
N LEU A 293 -2.52 65.12 1.73
CA LEU A 293 -1.57 64.66 2.75
C LEU A 293 -2.23 63.68 3.73
N GLN A 294 -3.47 63.96 4.13
CA GLN A 294 -4.24 63.07 5.00
C GLN A 294 -4.54 61.73 4.31
N ASN A 295 -4.93 61.75 3.04
CA ASN A 295 -5.17 60.55 2.24
C ASN A 295 -3.90 59.70 2.08
N SER A 296 -2.76 60.32 1.74
CA SER A 296 -1.48 59.62 1.69
C SER A 296 -1.08 59.05 3.05
N ARG A 297 -1.36 59.78 4.15
CA ARG A 297 -1.10 59.28 5.50
C ARG A 297 -1.97 58.07 5.87
N SER A 298 -3.25 58.06 5.49
CA SER A 298 -4.11 56.88 5.67
C SER A 298 -3.64 55.70 4.82
N GLU A 299 -3.25 55.93 3.56
CA GLU A 299 -2.73 54.87 2.69
C GLU A 299 -1.43 54.25 3.24
N ILE A 300 -0.52 55.09 3.74
CA ILE A 300 0.69 54.60 4.44
C ILE A 300 0.32 53.77 5.67
N ALA A 301 -0.71 54.14 6.43
CA ALA A 301 -1.15 53.36 7.59
C ALA A 301 -1.75 52.00 7.16
N ASP A 302 -2.57 51.98 6.11
CA ASP A 302 -3.18 50.76 5.57
C ASP A 302 -2.13 49.81 5.01
N LEU A 303 -1.16 50.33 4.24
CA LEU A 303 -0.02 49.56 3.75
C LEU A 303 0.80 49.00 4.90
N ASN A 304 1.02 49.76 5.97
CA ASN A 304 1.70 49.25 7.16
C ASN A 304 0.93 48.10 7.82
N ILE A 305 -0.40 48.19 7.93
CA ILE A 305 -1.23 47.09 8.46
C ILE A 305 -1.12 45.85 7.56
N GLN A 306 -1.17 46.02 6.24
CA GLN A 306 -1.00 44.92 5.29
C GLN A 306 0.38 44.28 5.39
N ILE A 307 1.44 45.09 5.51
CA ILE A 307 2.82 44.60 5.72
C ILE A 307 2.89 43.76 7.01
N GLN A 308 2.27 44.20 8.11
CA GLN A 308 2.28 43.44 9.36
C GLN A 308 1.48 42.13 9.24
N LYS A 309 0.35 42.14 8.53
CA LYS A 309 -0.43 40.93 8.24
C LYS A 309 0.36 39.93 7.38
N LEU A 310 1.04 40.40 6.34
CA LEU A 310 1.88 39.55 5.50
C LEU A 310 3.07 38.99 6.29
N ARG A 311 3.70 39.80 7.16
CA ARG A 311 4.77 39.34 8.05
C ARG A 311 4.30 38.25 9.01
N SER A 312 3.13 38.40 9.63
CA SER A 312 2.60 37.37 10.53
C SER A 312 2.25 36.08 9.78
N GLN A 313 1.71 36.18 8.56
CA GLN A 313 1.46 35.03 7.68
C GLN A 313 2.75 34.31 7.28
N ILE A 314 3.81 35.06 6.92
CA ILE A 314 5.13 34.49 6.62
C ILE A 314 5.68 33.73 7.83
N LEU A 315 5.58 34.31 9.04
CA LEU A 315 6.04 33.66 10.27
C LEU A 315 5.23 32.40 10.58
N SER A 316 3.90 32.43 10.43
CA SER A 316 3.06 31.25 10.65
C SER A 316 3.34 30.14 9.64
N LEU A 317 3.52 30.48 8.36
CA LEU A 317 3.86 29.52 7.30
C LEU A 317 5.24 28.92 7.55
N LYS A 318 6.22 29.74 7.93
CA LYS A 318 7.56 29.25 8.29
C LYS A 318 7.52 28.28 9.47
N SER A 319 6.74 28.59 10.50
CA SER A 319 6.51 27.67 11.63
C SER A 319 5.87 26.36 11.17
N HIS A 320 4.88 26.43 10.27
CA HIS A 320 4.23 25.24 9.72
C HIS A 320 5.18 24.38 8.88
N CYS A 321 6.02 24.99 8.04
CA CYS A 321 7.05 24.26 7.28
C CYS A 321 8.03 23.55 8.22
N LEU A 322 8.53 24.23 9.26
CA LEU A 322 9.43 23.61 10.24
C LEU A 322 8.77 22.43 10.97
N HIS A 323 7.49 22.57 11.32
CA HIS A 323 6.74 21.49 11.95
C HIS A 323 6.55 20.29 10.99
N LEU A 324 6.25 20.54 9.72
CA LEU A 324 6.16 19.49 8.70
C LEU A 324 7.51 18.81 8.46
N GLU A 325 8.61 19.57 8.42
CA GLU A 325 9.97 19.02 8.32
C GLU A 325 10.33 18.12 9.52
N GLU A 326 9.94 18.49 10.74
CA GLU A 326 10.11 17.66 11.93
C GLU A 326 9.26 16.38 11.87
N ASN A 327 8.01 16.49 11.41
CA ASN A 327 7.13 15.33 11.23
C ASN A 327 7.66 14.38 10.14
N ILE A 328 8.24 14.90 9.06
CA ILE A 328 8.88 14.09 8.01
C ILE A 328 10.10 13.36 8.60
N LYS A 329 10.99 14.06 9.32
CA LYS A 329 12.16 13.43 9.94
C LYS A 329 11.78 12.32 10.92
N THR A 330 10.79 12.55 11.78
CA THR A 330 10.33 11.53 12.73
C THR A 330 9.69 10.33 12.03
N ALA A 331 8.92 10.55 10.95
CA ALA A 331 8.37 9.48 10.13
C ALA A 331 9.47 8.68 9.39
N GLU A 332 10.50 9.36 8.88
CA GLU A 332 11.68 8.74 8.25
C GLU A 332 12.45 7.88 9.26
N GLU A 333 12.72 8.38 10.46
CA GLU A 333 13.41 7.65 11.54
C GLU A 333 12.61 6.40 11.96
N GLN A 334 11.29 6.52 12.11
CA GLN A 334 10.41 5.39 12.42
C GLN A 334 10.40 4.36 11.29
N GLY A 335 10.32 4.81 10.03
CA GLY A 335 10.39 3.95 8.86
C GLY A 335 11.73 3.22 8.75
N GLU A 336 12.84 3.90 9.05
CA GLU A 336 14.17 3.31 9.03
C GLU A 336 14.33 2.25 10.12
N LEU A 337 13.81 2.50 11.34
CA LEU A 337 13.78 1.51 12.42
C LEU A 337 12.99 0.26 12.01
N ALA A 338 11.79 0.42 11.47
CA ALA A 338 10.98 -0.71 11.00
C ALA A 338 11.68 -1.50 9.89
N PHE A 339 12.37 -0.81 8.97
CA PHE A 339 13.16 -1.45 7.92
C PHE A 339 14.36 -2.22 8.49
N ARG A 340 15.10 -1.64 9.45
CA ARG A 340 16.21 -2.32 10.12
C ARG A 340 15.73 -3.59 10.84
N ASP A 341 14.59 -3.54 11.52
CA ASP A 341 13.98 -4.69 12.19
C ASP A 341 13.55 -5.78 11.20
N ALA A 342 12.89 -5.40 10.10
CA ALA A 342 12.51 -6.35 9.06
C ALA A 342 13.74 -7.02 8.42
N ARG A 343 14.79 -6.24 8.16
CA ARG A 343 16.07 -6.76 7.65
C ARG A 343 16.73 -7.72 8.63
N ALA A 344 16.74 -7.40 9.92
CA ALA A 344 17.28 -8.29 10.95
C ALA A 344 16.51 -9.62 11.04
N LYS A 345 15.18 -9.58 10.96
CA LYS A 345 14.34 -10.79 10.90
C LYS A 345 14.61 -11.62 9.65
N LEU A 346 14.79 -10.96 8.50
CA LEU A 346 15.14 -11.63 7.25
C LEU A 346 16.49 -12.35 7.39
N THR A 347 17.52 -11.69 7.92
CA THR A 347 18.83 -12.33 8.12
C THR A 347 18.76 -13.52 9.09
N GLN A 348 17.96 -13.40 10.18
CA GLN A 348 17.75 -14.52 11.11
C GLN A 348 17.06 -15.72 10.44
N LEU A 349 16.06 -15.46 9.59
CA LEU A 349 15.37 -16.52 8.85
C LEU A 349 16.28 -17.16 7.79
N GLU A 350 17.12 -16.37 7.12
CA GLU A 350 18.12 -16.89 6.19
C GLU A 350 19.15 -17.79 6.90
N GLU A 351 19.65 -17.37 8.07
CA GLU A 351 20.56 -18.16 8.88
C GLU A 351 19.92 -19.47 9.36
N ALA A 352 18.67 -19.40 9.85
CA ALA A 352 17.91 -20.58 10.25
C ALA A 352 17.70 -21.56 9.09
N LEU A 353 17.38 -21.04 7.90
CA LEU A 353 17.22 -21.83 6.68
C LEU A 353 18.53 -22.47 6.23
N GLN A 354 19.66 -21.76 6.31
CA GLN A 354 20.98 -22.34 6.04
C GLN A 354 21.36 -23.42 7.05
N LYS A 355 21.03 -23.23 8.33
CA LYS A 355 21.23 -24.25 9.36
C LYS A 355 20.39 -25.50 9.09
N ALA A 356 19.10 -25.35 8.81
CA ALA A 356 18.22 -26.47 8.49
C ALA A 356 18.69 -27.25 7.24
N LYS A 357 19.20 -26.55 6.20
CA LYS A 357 19.80 -27.19 5.03
C LYS A 357 21.04 -28.03 5.39
N LYS A 358 21.91 -27.53 6.28
CA LYS A 358 23.08 -28.27 6.76
C LYS A 358 22.66 -29.49 7.58
N ASP A 359 21.68 -29.34 8.46
CA ASP A 359 21.16 -30.42 9.30
C ASP A 359 20.55 -31.53 8.43
N MET A 360 19.77 -31.18 7.41
CA MET A 360 19.24 -32.12 6.41
C MET A 360 20.36 -32.86 5.67
N ALA A 361 21.43 -32.16 5.28
CA ALA A 361 22.58 -32.77 4.62
C ALA A 361 23.40 -33.69 5.55
N ILE A 362 23.37 -33.47 6.87
CA ILE A 362 23.94 -34.38 7.86
C ILE A 362 23.05 -35.62 7.97
N GLN A 363 21.74 -35.45 8.18
CA GLN A 363 20.80 -36.58 8.29
C GLN A 363 20.86 -37.50 7.08
N LEU A 364 20.91 -36.96 5.85
CA LEU A 364 21.04 -37.77 4.64
C LEU A 364 22.33 -38.61 4.62
N ARG A 365 23.44 -38.09 5.16
CA ARG A 365 24.68 -38.85 5.29
C ARG A 365 24.54 -39.96 6.33
N ASP A 366 23.99 -39.65 7.50
CA ASP A 366 23.77 -40.63 8.57
C ASP A 366 22.83 -41.76 8.10
N TYR A 367 21.77 -41.44 7.36
CA TYR A 367 20.89 -42.44 6.75
C TYR A 367 21.61 -43.33 5.73
N GLN A 368 22.49 -42.76 4.91
CA GLN A 368 23.27 -43.54 3.96
C GLN A 368 24.26 -44.47 4.67
N GLU A 369 24.91 -44.00 5.74
CA GLU A 369 25.80 -44.81 6.57
C GLU A 369 25.04 -45.96 7.24
N LEU A 370 23.86 -45.69 7.81
CA LEU A 370 23.00 -46.71 8.41
C LEU A 370 22.52 -47.74 7.39
N MET A 371 22.16 -47.30 6.18
CA MET A 371 21.81 -48.20 5.07
C MET A 371 23.00 -49.11 4.70
N ASN A 372 24.21 -48.56 4.63
CA ASN A 372 25.41 -49.35 4.34
C ASN A 372 25.65 -50.42 5.42
N VAL A 373 25.48 -50.08 6.71
CA VAL A 373 25.56 -51.05 7.81
C VAL A 373 24.47 -52.12 7.68
N LYS A 374 23.23 -51.73 7.36
CA LYS A 374 22.14 -52.69 7.17
C LYS A 374 22.44 -53.67 6.04
N LEU A 375 22.96 -53.20 4.92
CA LEU A 375 23.37 -54.05 3.80
C LEU A 375 24.52 -55.00 4.19
N ALA A 376 25.49 -54.53 4.97
CA ALA A 376 26.55 -55.40 5.50
C ALA A 376 25.99 -56.49 6.41
N LEU A 377 25.07 -56.14 7.32
CA LEU A 377 24.39 -57.11 8.18
C LEU A 377 23.53 -58.11 7.40
N ASP A 378 22.82 -57.69 6.35
CA ASP A 378 22.08 -58.63 5.48
C ASP A 378 23.02 -59.64 4.82
N ILE A 379 24.20 -59.19 4.37
CA ILE A 379 25.23 -60.08 3.81
C ILE A 379 25.70 -61.06 4.88
N GLU A 380 26.00 -60.59 6.09
CA GLU A 380 26.40 -61.46 7.21
C GLU A 380 25.32 -62.51 7.52
N ILE A 381 24.05 -62.10 7.66
CA ILE A 381 22.93 -63.03 7.89
C ILE A 381 22.82 -64.04 6.75
N ALA A 382 22.94 -63.61 5.49
CA ALA A 382 22.91 -64.51 4.35
C ALA A 382 24.09 -65.50 4.36
N THR A 383 25.28 -65.07 4.80
CA THR A 383 26.42 -65.97 4.99
C THR A 383 26.21 -66.96 6.13
N TYR A 384 25.68 -66.51 7.27
CA TYR A 384 25.36 -67.41 8.39
C TYR A 384 24.30 -68.44 8.01
N ARG A 385 23.23 -68.04 7.29
CA ARG A 385 22.21 -68.96 6.77
C ARG A 385 22.82 -70.04 5.86
N LYS A 386 23.67 -69.64 4.91
CA LYS A 386 24.36 -70.60 4.03
C LYS A 386 25.25 -71.59 4.78
N LEU A 387 25.91 -71.13 5.86
CA LEU A 387 26.75 -72.00 6.67
C LEU A 387 25.90 -73.05 7.40
N VAL A 388 24.77 -72.62 7.98
CA VAL A 388 23.81 -73.51 8.66
C VAL A 388 23.16 -74.48 7.68
N GLU A 389 22.69 -74.01 6.52
CA GLU A 389 22.16 -74.86 5.45
C GLU A 389 23.19 -75.91 5.00
N GLY A 390 24.49 -75.55 4.97
CA GLY A 390 25.58 -76.48 4.69
C GLY A 390 25.81 -77.56 5.77
N GLU A 391 25.58 -77.23 7.04
CA GLU A 391 25.62 -78.19 8.14
C GLU A 391 24.38 -79.09 8.18
N GLU A 392 23.18 -78.55 7.93
CA GLU A 392 21.94 -79.33 7.81
C GLU A 392 22.02 -80.34 6.66
N CYS A 393 22.55 -79.93 5.50
CA CYS A 393 22.84 -80.84 4.39
C CYS A 393 23.81 -81.98 4.75
N ARG A 394 24.68 -81.78 5.76
CA ARG A 394 25.62 -82.79 6.26
C ARG A 394 24.96 -83.76 7.24
N MET A 395 23.86 -83.37 7.86
CA MET A 395 23.11 -84.16 8.83
C MET A 395 21.94 -84.95 8.18
N ASP A 396 21.34 -84.42 7.10
CA ASP A 396 20.22 -85.03 6.37
C ASP A 396 20.62 -86.02 5.25
N SER A 397 21.92 -86.26 5.04
CA SER A 397 22.42 -87.32 4.15
C SER A 397 23.19 -88.37 4.95
N PRO A 398 22.94 -89.68 4.77
CA PRO A 398 23.81 -90.69 5.33
C PRO A 398 25.19 -90.58 4.66
N SER A 399 26.23 -90.75 5.49
CA SER A 399 27.63 -90.79 5.09
C SER A 399 27.83 -91.63 3.82
N SER A 400 28.24 -91.00 2.72
CA SER A 400 28.96 -91.68 1.66
C SER A 400 30.09 -90.78 1.18
N ALA A 401 31.29 -91.33 1.27
CA ALA A 401 32.53 -90.66 0.97
C ALA A 401 32.83 -90.70 -0.55
N VAL A 402 33.43 -89.59 -1.01
CA VAL A 402 34.31 -89.46 -2.20
C VAL A 402 33.63 -89.57 -3.58
N VAL A 403 33.81 -88.53 -4.42
CA VAL A 403 34.66 -88.59 -5.64
C VAL A 403 34.79 -87.18 -6.23
N SER A 404 36.05 -86.78 -6.36
CA SER A 404 36.54 -85.67 -7.18
C SER A 404 36.11 -85.79 -8.65
N THR A 405 35.50 -84.75 -9.21
CA THR A 405 35.51 -84.55 -10.67
C THR A 405 35.81 -83.09 -10.98
N VAL A 406 37.01 -82.87 -11.48
CA VAL A 406 37.43 -81.62 -12.13
C VAL A 406 36.65 -81.50 -13.44
N GLN A 407 35.81 -80.48 -13.56
CA GLN A 407 35.28 -80.03 -14.85
C GLN A 407 35.55 -78.53 -15.03
N SER A 408 36.65 -78.27 -15.71
CA SER A 408 36.93 -77.05 -16.45
C SER A 408 36.02 -76.95 -17.67
N ARG A 409 35.25 -75.86 -17.81
CA ARG A 409 34.87 -75.32 -19.13
C ARG A 409 34.37 -73.86 -19.10
N SER A 410 35.20 -73.02 -19.72
CA SER A 410 34.91 -71.96 -20.70
C SER A 410 33.64 -71.08 -20.59
N ARG A 411 33.91 -69.77 -20.52
CA ARG A 411 33.15 -68.62 -21.08
C ARG A 411 32.29 -68.97 -22.32
N PRO A 412 31.22 -68.18 -22.51
CA PRO A 412 31.00 -67.54 -23.81
C PRO A 412 31.07 -66.00 -23.71
N VAL A 413 31.72 -65.46 -24.72
CA VAL A 413 31.67 -64.07 -25.18
C VAL A 413 30.42 -63.92 -26.06
N VAL A 414 29.77 -62.76 -26.03
CA VAL A 414 29.12 -62.02 -27.15
C VAL A 414 28.26 -60.90 -26.54
N SER A 415 28.14 -59.68 -27.04
CA SER A 415 28.87 -58.82 -27.98
C SER A 415 28.16 -57.45 -27.94
N LYS A 416 28.94 -56.36 -28.07
CA LYS A 416 28.63 -55.10 -28.80
C LYS A 416 27.29 -54.41 -28.50
N SER A 417 27.26 -53.16 -28.05
CA SER A 417 27.58 -51.94 -28.82
C SER A 417 27.78 -50.78 -27.83
N GLY A 418 28.75 -49.88 -27.94
CA GLY A 418 28.96 -48.97 -29.06
C GLY A 418 28.36 -47.60 -28.71
N LEU A 419 29.24 -46.58 -28.68
CA LEU A 419 28.97 -45.13 -28.65
C LEU A 419 28.37 -44.59 -27.32
N SER A 420 28.76 -43.44 -26.77
CA SER A 420 29.63 -42.35 -27.25
C SER A 420 30.01 -41.48 -26.04
N LYS A 421 31.29 -41.11 -25.95
CA LYS A 421 31.68 -39.83 -25.34
C LYS A 421 31.03 -38.70 -26.16
N SER A 422 30.34 -37.78 -25.51
CA SER A 422 30.56 -36.34 -25.66
C SER A 422 29.60 -35.52 -24.77
N PRO A 423 30.01 -34.29 -24.40
CA PRO A 423 29.44 -33.54 -23.29
C PRO A 423 28.36 -32.57 -23.77
N SER A 424 27.19 -32.58 -23.12
CA SER A 424 26.17 -31.57 -23.39
C SER A 424 26.35 -30.36 -22.47
N ARG A 425 27.07 -29.39 -23.03
CA ARG A 425 26.78 -27.94 -23.00
C ARG A 425 26.30 -27.35 -21.66
N ARG A 426 27.25 -26.69 -20.99
CA ARG A 426 27.02 -25.38 -20.35
C ARG A 426 26.21 -24.48 -21.31
N ARG A 427 24.93 -24.28 -21.04
CA ARG A 427 24.22 -23.08 -21.51
C ARG A 427 24.58 -21.94 -20.55
N LYS A 428 25.62 -21.20 -20.91
CA LYS A 428 25.72 -19.78 -20.53
C LYS A 428 24.57 -19.07 -21.25
N ASN A 429 23.46 -18.84 -20.57
CA ASN A 429 22.55 -17.78 -20.97
C ASN A 429 23.25 -16.45 -20.63
N ARG A 430 24.01 -15.93 -21.59
CA ARG A 430 24.27 -14.49 -21.69
C ARG A 430 23.11 -13.91 -22.49
N GLY A 431 22.15 -13.31 -21.79
CA GLY A 431 21.20 -12.32 -22.28
C GLY A 431 21.52 -10.96 -21.64
N PRO A 432 21.02 -9.84 -22.19
CA PRO A 432 21.86 -8.73 -22.60
C PRO A 432 22.36 -7.86 -21.44
N VAL A 433 23.66 -7.58 -21.45
CA VAL A 433 24.21 -6.37 -20.84
C VAL A 433 23.64 -5.20 -21.64
N ILE A 434 22.75 -4.43 -21.02
CA ILE A 434 22.44 -3.07 -21.49
C ILE A 434 23.76 -2.30 -21.37
N LYS A 435 24.45 -2.13 -22.50
CA LYS A 435 25.43 -1.05 -22.64
C LYS A 435 24.60 0.23 -22.69
N ILE A 436 24.52 0.93 -21.56
CA ILE A 436 24.24 2.37 -21.61
C ILE A 436 25.55 2.98 -22.07
N THR A 437 25.64 3.12 -23.40
CA THR A 437 26.63 3.94 -24.06
C THR A 437 26.51 5.35 -23.53
N GLU A 438 27.65 5.93 -23.17
CA GLU A 438 27.91 7.37 -23.07
C GLU A 438 27.11 8.13 -24.13
N MET A 439 26.03 8.80 -23.72
CA MET A 439 25.38 9.85 -24.51
C MET A 439 25.12 11.11 -23.68
N SER A 440 25.58 11.17 -22.43
CA SER A 440 25.36 12.31 -21.54
C SER A 440 26.53 13.29 -21.47
N GLU A 441 27.68 13.00 -22.09
CA GLU A 441 28.82 13.92 -22.12
C GLU A 441 28.89 14.79 -23.39
N LYS A 442 28.07 14.51 -24.42
CA LYS A 442 28.04 15.34 -25.64
C LYS A 442 27.08 16.53 -25.60
N LEU A 443 26.26 16.66 -24.56
CA LEU A 443 25.36 17.82 -24.40
C LEU A 443 25.94 18.94 -23.52
N ILE A 444 27.06 18.70 -22.82
CA ILE A 444 27.71 19.71 -21.97
C ILE A 444 28.83 20.45 -22.72
N SER A 445 29.38 19.90 -23.80
CA SER A 445 30.41 20.58 -24.62
C SER A 445 29.88 21.46 -25.74
N GLN A 446 28.56 21.43 -26.05
CA GLN A 446 27.97 22.33 -27.06
C GLN A 446 27.36 23.62 -26.50
N GLU A 447 27.08 23.70 -25.18
CA GLU A 447 26.64 24.96 -24.56
C GLU A 447 27.82 25.87 -24.14
N SER A 448 29.04 25.34 -24.02
CA SER A 448 30.23 26.14 -23.69
C SER A 448 30.88 26.86 -24.88
N GLU A 449 30.44 26.62 -26.12
CA GLU A 449 30.92 27.34 -27.32
C GLU A 449 29.91 28.38 -27.86
N ALA A 450 28.71 28.49 -27.26
CA ALA A 450 27.69 29.47 -27.65
C ALA A 450 27.66 30.73 -26.76
N THR A 451 28.60 30.85 -25.81
CA THR A 451 28.78 32.06 -24.98
C THR A 451 30.24 32.53 -25.03
N GLN A 452 30.63 33.08 -26.17
CA GLN A 452 31.72 34.05 -26.29
C GLN A 452 31.39 35.10 -27.34
#